data_AF-A0A812V5C9-F1
#
_entry.id   AF-A0A812V5C9-F1
#
_cell.length_a   1.000
_cell.length_b   1.000
_cell.length_c   1.000
_cell.angle_alpha   90.00
_cell.angle_beta   90.00
_cell.angle_gamma   90.00
#
_symmetry.space_group_name_H-M   'P 1'
#
loop_
_entity.id
_entity.type
_entity.pdbx_description
1 polymer ?
#
loop_
_entity_poly.entity_id
_entity_poly.type
_entity_poly.pdbx_seq_one_letter_code
_entity_poly.pdbx_strand_id
1 'polypeptide(L)'
;MVRSTLVVAVLMLVLPTTAHRNNDDIFAIEGGDSESRDLQWELENWLGGGSGGLGLSHSEARSWATKEWWYMETCGASISYLKQLYSVLTHRFAIPYTRNEAIGLMFAYATKQLDPDQLYAMYHVLAGSHLGGQKARARAAELLEQGASPTELSNLYRVLKTWLPDREAQDTAMEAAAAGCEAEKFARTRVVSEAVTASFDNQAFRYAEDGKYYTASEFKDYFGSNWMAKWRASPVAQKVARDGRAYSVSQFHDYFKGGWLSYWHEARWATQRRIAEDGRIYTMAEYVSYFGSQWQQKWAKAPVALCKECTAASHP
;
A
#
# COMPACT_ATOMS: atom_id res chain seq x y z
N MET A 1 -13.38 1.09 31.45
CA MET A 1 -13.80 0.61 30.12
C MET A 1 -14.06 1.83 29.23
N VAL A 2 -13.04 2.28 28.50
CA VAL A 2 -13.17 3.38 27.53
C VAL A 2 -13.55 2.76 26.20
N ARG A 3 -14.75 3.06 25.71
CA ARG A 3 -15.21 2.63 24.38
C ARG A 3 -14.46 3.45 23.33
N SER A 4 -13.49 2.83 22.65
CA SER A 4 -12.90 3.42 21.43
C SER A 4 -13.93 3.42 20.32
N THR A 5 -14.58 4.56 20.11
CA THR A 5 -15.36 4.87 18.92
C THR A 5 -14.39 5.06 17.75
N LEU A 6 -14.21 4.01 16.95
CA LEU A 6 -13.45 4.10 15.71
C LEU A 6 -14.39 4.70 14.66
N VAL A 7 -14.39 6.02 14.56
CA VAL A 7 -15.04 6.74 13.46
C VAL A 7 -14.21 6.45 12.22
N VAL A 8 -14.70 5.55 11.36
CA VAL A 8 -14.23 5.50 9.97
C VAL A 8 -14.74 6.79 9.33
N ALA A 9 -13.95 7.85 9.47
CA ALA A 9 -14.12 9.04 8.66
C ALA A 9 -13.77 8.59 7.24
N VAL A 10 -14.80 8.23 6.45
CA VAL A 10 -14.69 8.25 5.01
C VAL A 10 -14.41 9.71 4.68
N LEU A 11 -13.13 10.05 4.57
CA LEU A 11 -12.69 11.35 4.14
C LEU A 11 -13.13 11.44 2.67
N MET A 12 -14.34 11.96 2.46
CA MET A 12 -14.78 12.45 1.17
C MET A 12 -13.81 13.57 0.82
N LEU A 13 -12.74 13.24 0.09
CA LEU A 13 -11.90 14.23 -0.56
C LEU A 13 -12.83 15.04 -1.46
N VAL A 14 -13.21 16.22 -0.98
CA VAL A 14 -13.87 17.23 -1.81
C VAL A 14 -12.84 17.60 -2.86
N LEU A 15 -13.09 17.12 -4.08
CA LEU A 15 -12.19 17.33 -5.21
C LEU A 15 -12.03 18.84 -5.46
N PRO A 16 -10.83 19.34 -5.74
CA PRO A 16 -10.72 20.53 -6.56
C PRO A 16 -11.34 20.19 -7.91
N THR A 17 -12.43 20.84 -8.29
CA THR A 17 -13.08 20.72 -9.62
C THR A 17 -12.16 21.13 -10.78
N THR A 18 -10.91 21.53 -10.48
CA THR A 18 -9.89 21.96 -11.42
C THR A 18 -8.51 21.51 -10.93
N ALA A 19 -8.27 20.21 -10.81
CA ALA A 19 -6.89 19.72 -10.75
C ALA A 19 -6.22 20.09 -12.08
N HIS A 20 -5.34 21.10 -12.06
CA HIS A 20 -4.67 21.60 -13.25
C HIS A 20 -3.65 20.54 -13.68
N ARG A 21 -3.92 19.85 -14.79
CA ARG A 21 -2.99 18.87 -15.39
C ARG A 21 -1.65 19.57 -15.64
N ASN A 22 -0.58 19.03 -15.08
CA ASN A 22 0.76 19.56 -15.31
C ASN A 22 1.22 19.05 -16.70
N ASN A 23 1.45 19.95 -17.65
CA ASN A 23 1.85 19.57 -19.01
C ASN A 23 3.26 18.97 -19.09
N ASP A 24 4.07 19.09 -18.03
CA ASP A 24 5.46 18.64 -18.01
C ASP A 24 5.62 17.16 -17.60
N ASP A 25 4.55 16.50 -17.14
CA ASP A 25 4.52 15.06 -16.86
C ASP A 25 4.03 14.23 -18.08
N ILE A 26 4.02 14.82 -19.28
CA ILE A 26 3.89 14.11 -20.57
C ILE A 26 5.21 13.36 -20.84
N PHE A 27 5.59 12.46 -19.94
CA PHE A 27 6.51 11.37 -20.26
C PHE A 27 5.66 10.27 -20.90
N ALA A 28 5.56 10.31 -22.23
CA ALA A 28 5.28 9.18 -23.11
C ALA A 28 4.18 8.20 -22.67
N ILE A 29 3.00 8.71 -22.34
CA ILE A 29 1.77 8.05 -22.79
C ILE A 29 1.35 8.86 -24.01
N GLU A 30 1.90 8.54 -25.18
CA GLU A 30 1.33 8.98 -26.47
C GLU A 30 0.02 8.23 -26.78
N GLY A 31 -0.75 7.92 -25.74
CA GLY A 31 -2.15 7.53 -25.83
C GLY A 31 -2.94 8.81 -26.00
N GLY A 32 -3.37 9.10 -27.23
CA GLY A 32 -4.18 10.26 -27.54
C GLY A 32 -5.47 10.30 -26.70
N ASP A 33 -6.18 11.43 -26.75
CA ASP A 33 -7.48 11.64 -26.10
C ASP A 33 -8.53 10.51 -26.31
N SER A 34 -8.28 9.53 -27.19
CA SER A 34 -9.08 8.30 -27.28
C SER A 34 -8.87 7.34 -26.10
N GLU A 35 -7.63 7.04 -25.67
CA GLU A 35 -7.39 6.01 -24.63
C GLU A 35 -7.94 6.41 -23.25
N SER A 36 -7.88 7.70 -22.91
CA SER A 36 -8.45 8.21 -21.65
C SER A 36 -9.99 8.20 -21.65
N ARG A 37 -10.61 8.45 -22.82
CA ARG A 37 -12.07 8.27 -23.01
C ARG A 37 -12.47 6.79 -22.93
N ASP A 38 -11.59 5.90 -23.36
CA ASP A 38 -11.83 4.46 -23.32
C ASP A 38 -11.88 3.97 -21.86
N LEU A 39 -10.92 4.35 -21.00
CA LEU A 39 -10.92 3.90 -19.60
C LEU A 39 -12.15 4.40 -18.81
N GLN A 40 -12.52 5.68 -18.95
CA GLN A 40 -13.69 6.23 -18.27
C GLN A 40 -14.96 5.49 -18.70
N TRP A 41 -15.13 5.26 -19.99
CA TRP A 41 -16.30 4.56 -20.52
C TRP A 41 -16.33 3.09 -20.10
N GLU A 42 -15.20 2.38 -20.16
CA GLU A 42 -15.12 0.99 -19.73
C GLU A 42 -15.44 0.84 -18.24
N LEU A 43 -14.98 1.79 -17.41
CA LEU A 43 -15.30 1.86 -15.99
C LEU A 43 -16.79 2.13 -15.76
N GLU A 44 -17.39 3.09 -16.45
CA GLU A 44 -18.84 3.36 -16.39
C GLU A 44 -19.64 2.11 -16.77
N ASN A 45 -19.27 1.44 -17.87
CA ASN A 45 -19.96 0.25 -18.35
C ASN A 45 -19.86 -0.93 -17.36
N TRP A 46 -18.67 -1.17 -16.81
CA TRP A 46 -18.47 -2.23 -15.81
C TRP A 46 -19.20 -1.92 -14.49
N LEU A 47 -19.16 -0.69 -14.00
CA LEU A 47 -19.87 -0.32 -12.77
C LEU A 47 -21.39 -0.44 -12.92
N GLY A 48 -21.93 -0.05 -14.08
CA GLY A 48 -23.36 -0.03 -14.35
C GLY A 48 -23.97 -1.42 -14.50
N GLY A 49 -23.71 -2.10 -15.61
CA GLY A 49 -24.45 -3.32 -15.93
C GLY A 49 -23.95 -4.11 -17.13
N GLY A 50 -22.73 -3.83 -17.61
CA GLY A 50 -22.07 -4.70 -18.59
C GLY A 50 -21.92 -6.13 -18.06
N SER A 51 -21.49 -7.06 -18.92
CA SER A 51 -21.26 -8.45 -18.51
C SER A 51 -20.32 -8.53 -17.30
N GLY A 52 -20.82 -9.06 -16.17
CA GLY A 52 -20.08 -9.11 -14.90
C GLY A 52 -19.97 -7.76 -14.15
N GLY A 53 -20.86 -6.81 -14.45
CA GLY A 53 -20.89 -5.49 -13.83
C GLY A 53 -21.51 -5.45 -12.42
N LEU A 54 -21.41 -4.30 -11.76
CA LEU A 54 -21.81 -4.15 -10.34
C LEU A 54 -23.29 -3.81 -10.12
N GLY A 55 -24.03 -3.53 -11.19
CA GLY A 55 -25.47 -3.25 -11.13
C GLY A 55 -25.81 -1.85 -10.62
N LEU A 56 -24.89 -0.88 -10.73
CA LEU A 56 -25.19 0.52 -10.39
C LEU A 56 -26.14 1.14 -11.42
N SER A 57 -26.92 2.14 -11.01
CA SER A 57 -27.65 2.94 -11.98
C SER A 57 -26.69 3.66 -12.93
N HIS A 58 -27.14 3.96 -14.14
CA HIS A 58 -26.34 4.68 -15.14
C HIS A 58 -25.74 5.99 -14.58
N SER A 59 -26.53 6.74 -13.80
CA SER A 59 -26.09 7.97 -13.15
C SER A 59 -25.01 7.75 -12.09
N GLU A 60 -25.14 6.71 -11.26
CA GLU A 60 -24.15 6.39 -10.23
C GLU A 60 -22.84 5.89 -10.84
N ALA A 61 -22.94 4.99 -11.83
CA ALA A 61 -21.79 4.46 -12.56
C ALA A 61 -20.99 5.59 -13.23
N ARG A 62 -21.68 6.50 -13.94
CA ARG A 62 -21.06 7.69 -14.55
C ARG A 62 -20.43 8.60 -13.51
N SER A 63 -21.09 8.82 -12.38
CA SER A 63 -20.57 9.67 -11.30
C SER A 63 -19.25 9.12 -10.75
N TRP A 64 -19.19 7.82 -10.46
CA TRP A 64 -17.96 7.15 -10.03
C TRP A 64 -16.89 7.19 -11.11
N ALA A 65 -17.24 6.84 -12.35
CA ALA A 65 -16.29 6.80 -13.45
C ALA A 65 -15.65 8.16 -13.69
N THR A 66 -16.46 9.23 -13.77
CA THR A 66 -15.98 10.61 -13.94
C THR A 66 -15.08 11.07 -12.79
N LYS A 67 -15.34 10.58 -11.57
CA LYS A 67 -14.56 10.94 -10.38
C LYS A 67 -13.22 10.22 -10.30
N GLU A 68 -13.19 8.93 -10.63
CA GLU A 68 -12.07 8.05 -10.27
C GLU A 68 -11.15 7.69 -11.45
N TRP A 69 -11.60 7.86 -12.71
CA TRP A 69 -10.83 7.40 -13.88
C TRP A 69 -9.40 7.96 -13.93
N TRP A 70 -9.24 9.25 -13.61
CA TRP A 70 -7.92 9.91 -13.63
C TRP A 70 -6.99 9.36 -12.55
N TYR A 71 -7.53 9.07 -11.36
CA TYR A 71 -6.75 8.42 -10.31
C TYR A 71 -6.34 7.02 -10.74
N MET A 72 -7.23 6.27 -11.38
CA MET A 72 -6.89 4.93 -11.86
C MET A 72 -5.76 4.94 -12.89
N GLU A 73 -5.86 5.82 -13.89
CA GLU A 73 -4.82 5.99 -14.90
C GLU A 73 -3.48 6.37 -14.24
N THR A 74 -3.50 7.39 -13.38
CA THR A 74 -2.30 7.89 -12.70
C THR A 74 -1.69 6.88 -11.72
N CYS A 75 -2.52 6.08 -11.07
CA CYS A 75 -2.09 5.01 -10.16
C CYS A 75 -1.75 3.70 -10.89
N GLY A 76 -1.93 3.63 -12.23
CA GLY A 76 -1.72 2.41 -13.02
C GLY A 76 -2.71 1.28 -12.70
N ALA A 77 -3.90 1.61 -12.19
CA ALA A 77 -4.93 0.65 -11.79
C ALA A 77 -5.85 0.29 -12.97
N SER A 78 -5.72 -0.95 -13.47
CA SER A 78 -6.58 -1.48 -14.53
C SER A 78 -7.95 -1.92 -14.02
N ILE A 79 -8.93 -2.09 -14.92
CA ILE A 79 -10.25 -2.62 -14.57
C ILE A 79 -10.16 -4.06 -14.04
N SER A 80 -9.25 -4.88 -14.57
CA SER A 80 -9.00 -6.23 -14.06
C SER A 80 -8.54 -6.20 -12.60
N TYR A 81 -7.61 -5.29 -12.28
CA TYR A 81 -7.15 -5.08 -10.91
C TYR A 81 -8.30 -4.61 -9.98
N LEU A 82 -9.15 -3.68 -10.42
CA LEU A 82 -10.32 -3.26 -9.65
C LEU A 82 -11.31 -4.41 -9.40
N LYS A 83 -11.57 -5.25 -10.41
CA LYS A 83 -12.41 -6.44 -10.27
C LYS A 83 -11.87 -7.39 -9.20
N GLN A 84 -10.55 -7.59 -9.16
CA GLN A 84 -9.90 -8.43 -8.15
C GLN A 84 -10.02 -7.83 -6.75
N LEU A 85 -9.75 -6.52 -6.58
CA LEU A 85 -9.97 -5.82 -5.31
C LEU A 85 -11.43 -5.94 -4.85
N TYR A 86 -12.38 -5.65 -5.73
CA TYR A 86 -13.80 -5.76 -5.42
C TYR A 86 -14.19 -7.19 -5.01
N SER A 87 -13.69 -8.20 -5.73
CA SER A 87 -13.90 -9.62 -5.40
C SER A 87 -13.37 -9.97 -4.01
N VAL A 88 -12.16 -9.51 -3.65
CA VAL A 88 -11.59 -9.70 -2.31
C VAL A 88 -12.53 -9.10 -1.24
N LEU A 89 -12.98 -7.86 -1.46
CA LEU A 89 -13.83 -7.12 -0.51
C LEU A 89 -15.23 -7.72 -0.32
N THR A 90 -15.77 -8.40 -1.34
CA THR A 90 -17.17 -8.87 -1.35
C THR A 90 -17.34 -10.38 -1.24
N HIS A 91 -16.34 -11.19 -1.61
CA HIS A 91 -16.48 -12.64 -1.68
C HIS A 91 -15.43 -13.41 -0.88
N ARG A 92 -14.21 -12.88 -0.73
CA ARG A 92 -13.12 -13.65 -0.10
C ARG A 92 -13.05 -13.47 1.41
N PHE A 93 -13.46 -12.32 1.95
CA PHE A 93 -13.50 -12.13 3.40
C PHE A 93 -14.63 -12.95 4.04
N ALA A 94 -14.36 -13.50 5.24
CA ALA A 94 -15.38 -14.24 6.01
C ALA A 94 -16.54 -13.34 6.41
N ILE A 95 -16.27 -12.04 6.59
CA ILE A 95 -17.28 -11.00 6.72
C ILE A 95 -17.11 -10.07 5.52
N PRO A 96 -17.94 -10.19 4.47
CA PRO A 96 -17.82 -9.32 3.30
C PRO A 96 -18.29 -7.90 3.61
N TYR A 97 -17.82 -6.93 2.82
CA TYR A 97 -18.38 -5.58 2.83
C TYR A 97 -19.71 -5.54 2.09
N THR A 98 -20.58 -4.60 2.43
CA THR A 98 -21.72 -4.29 1.57
C THR A 98 -21.22 -3.78 0.22
N ARG A 99 -22.05 -3.90 -0.82
CA ARG A 99 -21.70 -3.43 -2.18
C ARG A 99 -21.17 -1.99 -2.19
N ASN A 100 -21.88 -1.08 -1.52
CA ASN A 100 -21.54 0.35 -1.54
C ASN A 100 -20.23 0.64 -0.78
N GLU A 101 -20.01 -0.02 0.35
CA GLU A 101 -18.74 0.07 1.08
C GLU A 101 -17.58 -0.50 0.25
N ALA A 102 -17.79 -1.65 -0.40
CA ALA A 102 -16.78 -2.31 -1.22
C ALA A 102 -16.36 -1.45 -2.43
N ILE A 103 -17.30 -0.75 -3.08
CA ILE A 103 -16.98 0.16 -4.19
C ILE A 103 -16.10 1.31 -3.71
N GLY A 104 -16.46 1.96 -2.59
CA GLY A 104 -15.66 3.05 -2.04
C GLY A 104 -14.26 2.60 -1.60
N LEU A 105 -14.17 1.44 -0.92
CA LEU A 105 -12.90 0.86 -0.48
C LEU A 105 -12.04 0.37 -1.65
N MET A 106 -12.65 -0.18 -2.71
CA MET A 106 -11.93 -0.62 -3.91
C MET A 106 -11.15 0.54 -4.52
N PHE A 107 -11.79 1.69 -4.74
CA PHE A 107 -11.09 2.88 -5.26
C PHE A 107 -10.06 3.40 -4.26
N ALA A 108 -10.40 3.49 -2.97
CA ALA A 108 -9.44 3.90 -1.95
C ALA A 108 -8.19 3.01 -1.94
N TYR A 109 -8.35 1.69 -2.00
CA TYR A 109 -7.24 0.73 -2.01
C TYR A 109 -6.47 0.74 -3.33
N ALA A 110 -7.14 1.02 -4.45
CA ALA A 110 -6.48 1.23 -5.73
C ALA A 110 -5.57 2.47 -5.71
N THR A 111 -6.00 3.57 -5.09
CA THR A 111 -5.13 4.74 -4.89
C THR A 111 -3.94 4.47 -3.98
N LYS A 112 -3.97 3.38 -3.20
CA LYS A 112 -2.86 2.91 -2.37
C LYS A 112 -2.06 1.78 -3.02
N GLN A 113 -2.46 1.35 -4.24
CA GLN A 113 -1.88 0.22 -4.98
C GLN A 113 -1.78 -1.06 -4.14
N LEU A 114 -2.79 -1.34 -3.30
CA LEU A 114 -2.79 -2.56 -2.51
C LEU A 114 -2.96 -3.78 -3.39
N ASP A 115 -2.07 -4.76 -3.27
CA ASP A 115 -2.17 -6.01 -4.01
C ASP A 115 -3.36 -6.86 -3.48
N PRO A 116 -4.32 -7.29 -4.32
CA PRO A 116 -5.53 -7.97 -3.86
C PRO A 116 -5.24 -9.30 -3.15
N ASP A 117 -4.24 -10.06 -3.63
CA ASP A 117 -3.88 -11.34 -3.03
C ASP A 117 -3.14 -11.15 -1.72
N GLN A 118 -2.25 -10.16 -1.63
CA GLN A 118 -1.62 -9.79 -0.36
C GLN A 118 -2.65 -9.27 0.65
N LEU A 119 -3.63 -8.48 0.21
CA LEU A 119 -4.73 -8.00 1.05
C LEU A 119 -5.55 -9.15 1.64
N TYR A 120 -5.90 -10.12 0.79
CA TYR A 120 -6.60 -11.32 1.24
C TYR A 120 -5.74 -12.17 2.20
N ALA A 121 -4.47 -12.41 1.87
CA ALA A 121 -3.56 -13.16 2.72
C ALA A 121 -3.34 -12.50 4.08
N MET A 122 -3.12 -11.18 4.10
CA MET A 122 -2.98 -10.40 5.33
C MET A 122 -4.24 -10.48 6.19
N TYR A 123 -5.42 -10.33 5.58
CA TYR A 123 -6.69 -10.52 6.28
C TYR A 123 -6.80 -11.91 6.89
N HIS A 124 -6.46 -12.98 6.16
CA HIS A 124 -6.58 -14.34 6.66
C HIS A 124 -5.68 -14.61 7.87
N VAL A 125 -4.43 -14.12 7.83
CA VAL A 125 -3.51 -14.20 8.98
C VAL A 125 -4.08 -13.48 10.19
N LEU A 126 -4.68 -12.30 9.99
CA LEU A 126 -5.29 -11.51 11.07
C LEU A 126 -6.67 -12.03 11.51
N ALA A 127 -7.42 -12.71 10.66
CA ALA A 127 -8.76 -13.19 11.00
C ALA A 127 -8.72 -14.46 11.85
N GLY A 128 -7.69 -15.31 11.67
CA GLY A 128 -7.45 -16.51 12.48
C GLY A 128 -6.96 -16.24 13.91
N SER A 129 -7.16 -15.03 14.41
CA SER A 129 -6.51 -14.49 15.61
C SER A 129 -7.52 -13.81 16.55
N HIS A 130 -7.06 -13.24 17.67
CA HIS A 130 -7.93 -12.58 18.64
C HIS A 130 -8.55 -11.25 18.16
N LEU A 131 -8.05 -10.70 17.04
CA LEU A 131 -8.46 -9.37 16.55
C LEU A 131 -9.92 -9.33 16.08
N GLY A 132 -10.46 -10.48 15.65
CA GLY A 132 -11.82 -10.62 15.10
C GLY A 132 -11.94 -10.09 13.66
N GLY A 133 -12.89 -10.64 12.90
CA GLY A 133 -12.99 -10.39 11.46
C GLY A 133 -13.10 -8.93 11.05
N GLN A 134 -13.89 -8.10 11.77
CA GLN A 134 -14.08 -6.70 11.41
C GLN A 134 -12.79 -5.87 11.54
N LYS A 135 -12.07 -6.01 12.65
CA LYS A 135 -10.81 -5.29 12.88
C LYS A 135 -9.68 -5.83 11.99
N ALA A 136 -9.67 -7.14 11.71
CA ALA A 136 -8.73 -7.75 10.79
C ALA A 136 -8.79 -7.13 9.39
N ARG A 137 -9.99 -6.81 8.87
CA ARG A 137 -10.14 -6.17 7.54
C ARG A 137 -9.47 -4.79 7.48
N ALA A 138 -9.71 -3.93 8.46
CA ALA A 138 -9.12 -2.59 8.51
C ALA A 138 -7.60 -2.68 8.70
N ARG A 139 -7.16 -3.54 9.63
CA ARG A 139 -5.75 -3.68 9.97
C ARG A 139 -4.91 -4.29 8.84
N ALA A 140 -5.52 -5.13 7.99
CA ALA A 140 -4.83 -5.72 6.86
C ALA A 140 -4.32 -4.67 5.86
N ALA A 141 -5.16 -3.70 5.49
CA ALA A 141 -4.78 -2.62 4.60
C ALA A 141 -3.68 -1.74 5.20
N GLU A 142 -3.84 -1.33 6.47
CA GLU A 142 -2.85 -0.51 7.19
C GLU A 142 -1.45 -1.16 7.22
N LEU A 143 -1.38 -2.47 7.49
CA LEU A 143 -0.11 -3.19 7.53
C LEU A 143 0.54 -3.28 6.15
N LEU A 144 -0.25 -3.49 5.08
CA LEU A 144 0.28 -3.50 3.71
C LEU A 144 0.78 -2.13 3.27
N GLU A 145 0.10 -1.05 3.64
CA GLU A 145 0.58 0.32 3.42
C GLU A 145 1.91 0.59 4.15
N GLN A 146 2.13 -0.06 5.30
CA GLN A 146 3.39 -0.02 6.05
C GLN A 146 4.47 -0.95 5.47
N GLY A 147 4.18 -1.65 4.37
CA GLY A 147 5.09 -2.59 3.71
C GLY A 147 5.22 -3.92 4.44
N ALA A 148 4.31 -4.27 5.35
CA ALA A 148 4.36 -5.56 6.03
C ALA A 148 4.02 -6.70 5.07
N SER A 149 4.66 -7.86 5.27
CA SER A 149 4.35 -9.09 4.54
C SER A 149 3.37 -9.96 5.36
N PRO A 150 2.34 -10.57 4.74
CA PRO A 150 1.48 -11.56 5.40
C PRO A 150 2.27 -12.77 5.92
N THR A 151 3.26 -13.22 5.15
CA THR A 151 4.11 -14.38 5.49
C THR A 151 4.95 -14.08 6.73
N GLU A 152 5.62 -12.93 6.77
CA GLU A 152 6.44 -12.52 7.92
C GLU A 152 5.58 -12.28 9.15
N LEU A 153 4.40 -11.67 9.02
CA LEU A 153 3.46 -11.53 10.13
C LEU A 153 3.07 -12.89 10.73
N SER A 154 2.72 -13.86 9.87
CA SER A 154 2.36 -15.22 10.30
C SER A 154 3.53 -15.91 11.01
N ASN A 155 4.74 -15.79 10.45
CA ASN A 155 5.95 -16.37 11.03
C ASN A 155 6.31 -15.73 12.38
N LEU A 156 6.26 -14.40 12.47
CA LEU A 156 6.50 -13.65 13.71
C LEU A 156 5.53 -14.07 14.81
N TYR A 157 4.24 -14.12 14.49
CA TYR A 157 3.22 -14.55 15.44
C TYR A 157 3.46 -15.98 15.93
N ARG A 158 3.79 -16.91 15.03
CA ARG A 158 4.14 -18.30 15.39
C ARG A 158 5.32 -18.38 16.36
N VAL A 159 6.36 -17.57 16.13
CA VAL A 159 7.52 -17.49 17.03
C VAL A 159 7.13 -16.92 18.39
N LEU A 160 6.46 -15.77 18.41
CA LEU A 160 6.06 -15.05 19.64
C LEU A 160 5.09 -15.86 20.50
N LYS A 161 4.16 -16.60 19.88
CA LYS A 161 3.16 -17.42 20.58
C LYS A 161 3.77 -18.55 21.41
N THR A 162 5.03 -18.91 21.18
CA THR A 162 5.70 -19.94 21.98
C THR A 162 6.03 -19.50 23.41
N TRP A 163 6.01 -18.18 23.70
CA TRP A 163 6.32 -17.67 25.03
C TRP A 163 5.51 -16.44 25.47
N LEU A 164 4.73 -15.80 24.59
CA LEU A 164 3.82 -14.72 24.95
C LEU A 164 2.36 -15.19 24.97
N PRO A 165 1.51 -14.58 25.80
CA PRO A 165 0.06 -14.73 25.69
C PRO A 165 -0.41 -14.39 24.27
N ASP A 166 -1.45 -15.10 23.80
CA ASP A 166 -1.92 -15.03 22.40
C ASP A 166 -2.13 -13.60 21.88
N ARG A 167 -2.74 -12.75 22.72
CA ARG A 167 -3.01 -11.34 22.40
C ARG A 167 -1.75 -10.50 22.24
N GLU A 168 -0.84 -10.62 23.21
CA GLU A 168 0.43 -9.90 23.21
C GLU A 168 1.33 -10.37 22.06
N ALA A 169 1.38 -11.68 21.81
CA ALA A 169 2.10 -12.26 20.69
C ALA A 169 1.66 -11.67 19.36
N GLN A 170 0.35 -11.49 19.17
CA GLN A 170 -0.17 -10.91 17.95
C GLN A 170 0.10 -9.41 17.83
N ASP A 171 -0.12 -8.64 18.90
CA ASP A 171 0.13 -7.19 18.89
C ASP A 171 1.61 -6.92 18.56
N THR A 172 2.53 -7.63 19.23
CA THR A 172 3.97 -7.56 18.94
C THR A 172 4.31 -8.02 17.53
N ALA A 173 3.68 -9.08 17.01
CA ALA A 173 3.92 -9.55 15.65
C ALA A 173 3.52 -8.50 14.60
N MET A 174 2.38 -7.82 14.79
CA MET A 174 1.94 -6.74 13.91
C MET A 174 2.91 -5.57 13.93
N GLU A 175 3.39 -5.16 15.11
CA GLU A 175 4.36 -4.07 15.22
C GLU A 175 5.72 -4.41 14.60
N ALA A 176 6.20 -5.65 14.80
CA ALA A 176 7.44 -6.14 14.23
C ALA A 176 7.34 -6.27 12.70
N ALA A 177 6.23 -6.83 12.18
CA ALA A 177 6.00 -6.96 10.74
C ALA A 177 5.90 -5.58 10.06
N ALA A 178 5.19 -4.63 10.68
CA ALA A 178 5.12 -3.24 10.20
C ALA A 178 6.48 -2.54 10.18
N ALA A 179 7.40 -2.93 11.09
CA ALA A 179 8.77 -2.42 11.10
C ALA A 179 9.68 -3.12 10.07
N GLY A 180 9.20 -4.14 9.34
CA GLY A 180 10.03 -4.93 8.43
C GLY A 180 10.97 -5.89 9.17
N CYS A 181 10.52 -6.49 10.26
CA CYS A 181 11.26 -7.51 10.99
C CYS A 181 11.05 -8.90 10.36
N GLU A 182 12.13 -9.65 10.16
CA GLU A 182 12.06 -11.08 9.81
C GLU A 182 11.88 -11.94 11.06
N ALA A 183 11.01 -12.94 10.97
CA ALA A 183 10.74 -13.84 12.10
C ALA A 183 11.99 -14.61 12.56
N GLU A 184 12.87 -15.00 11.63
CA GLU A 184 14.09 -15.73 11.97
C GLU A 184 15.06 -14.87 12.76
N LYS A 185 15.27 -13.61 12.35
CA LYS A 185 16.14 -12.68 13.07
C LYS A 185 15.57 -12.38 14.44
N PHE A 186 14.25 -12.21 14.52
CA PHE A 186 13.56 -12.02 15.79
C PHE A 186 13.71 -13.22 16.73
N ALA A 187 13.58 -14.46 16.24
CA ALA A 187 13.71 -15.66 17.05
C ALA A 187 15.10 -15.77 17.72
N ARG A 188 16.14 -15.24 17.08
CA ARG A 188 17.53 -15.25 17.58
C ARG A 188 17.77 -14.19 18.66
N THR A 189 17.31 -12.96 18.47
CA THR A 189 17.61 -11.84 19.38
C THR A 189 16.55 -11.65 20.46
N ARG A 190 15.28 -11.96 20.14
CA ARG A 190 14.08 -11.64 20.95
C ARG A 190 13.90 -10.14 21.26
N VAL A 191 14.64 -9.28 20.56
CA VAL A 191 14.58 -7.82 20.69
C VAL A 191 14.23 -7.25 19.32
N VAL A 192 13.04 -6.65 19.20
CA VAL A 192 12.50 -6.17 17.91
C VAL A 192 13.46 -5.20 17.22
N SER A 193 14.03 -4.25 17.96
CA SER A 193 14.94 -3.25 17.38
C SER A 193 16.21 -3.87 16.78
N GLU A 194 16.79 -4.88 17.44
CA GLU A 194 17.98 -5.58 16.93
C GLU A 194 17.64 -6.48 15.75
N ALA A 195 16.50 -7.15 15.83
CA ALA A 195 16.00 -7.98 14.74
C ALA A 195 15.72 -7.16 13.49
N VAL A 196 15.08 -5.99 13.61
CA VAL A 196 14.83 -5.06 12.49
C VAL A 196 16.14 -4.60 11.87
N THR A 197 17.16 -4.23 12.66
CA THR A 197 18.46 -3.82 12.10
C THR A 197 19.18 -4.93 11.35
N ALA A 198 18.94 -6.21 11.70
CA ALA A 198 19.55 -7.37 11.06
C ALA A 198 18.65 -8.04 10.00
N SER A 199 17.45 -7.52 9.77
CA SER A 199 16.47 -8.09 8.86
C SER A 199 16.82 -7.81 7.40
N PHE A 200 16.51 -8.78 6.56
CA PHE A 200 16.68 -8.78 5.11
C PHE A 200 18.11 -8.43 4.69
N ASP A 201 19.12 -8.95 5.39
CA ASP A 201 20.54 -8.66 5.12
C ASP A 201 20.85 -7.15 5.03
N ASN A 202 20.22 -6.39 5.93
CA ASN A 202 20.30 -4.93 6.03
C ASN A 202 19.78 -4.21 4.78
N GLN A 203 18.89 -4.84 4.01
CA GLN A 203 18.29 -4.31 2.79
C GLN A 203 16.92 -3.66 3.01
N ALA A 204 16.47 -3.50 4.26
CA ALA A 204 15.29 -2.69 4.56
C ALA A 204 15.69 -1.21 4.56
N PHE A 205 15.04 -0.42 3.70
CA PHE A 205 15.29 1.02 3.57
C PHE A 205 14.01 1.83 3.76
N ARG A 206 14.12 2.97 4.46
CA ARG A 206 13.00 3.91 4.65
C ARG A 206 13.47 5.35 4.55
N TYR A 207 12.56 6.22 4.10
CA TYR A 207 12.82 7.64 3.97
C TYR A 207 12.81 8.36 5.33
N ALA A 208 13.92 9.01 5.69
CA ALA A 208 14.02 9.91 6.84
C ALA A 208 13.48 11.30 6.50
N GLU A 209 13.42 12.19 7.50
CA GLU A 209 12.82 13.53 7.39
C GLU A 209 13.46 14.43 6.33
N ASP A 210 14.71 14.17 5.96
CA ASP A 210 15.43 14.89 4.91
C ASP A 210 15.10 14.41 3.48
N GLY A 211 14.18 13.44 3.35
CA GLY A 211 13.77 12.89 2.06
C GLY A 211 14.72 11.85 1.47
N LYS A 212 15.78 11.46 2.19
CA LYS A 212 16.69 10.38 1.79
C LYS A 212 16.30 9.07 2.46
N TYR A 213 16.57 7.96 1.78
CA TYR A 213 16.36 6.65 2.37
C TYR A 213 17.62 6.15 3.08
N TYR A 214 17.42 5.44 4.17
CA TYR A 214 18.46 4.88 5.03
C TYR A 214 18.15 3.42 5.35
N THR A 215 19.19 2.61 5.55
CA THR A 215 19.05 1.31 6.21
C THR A 215 18.57 1.49 7.65
N ALA A 216 18.04 0.43 8.25
CA ALA A 216 17.62 0.46 9.66
C ALA A 216 18.77 0.88 10.61
N SER A 217 20.00 0.45 10.34
CA SER A 217 21.18 0.82 11.14
C SER A 217 21.53 2.31 11.00
N GLU A 218 21.60 2.84 9.78
CA GLU A 218 21.89 4.26 9.58
C GLU A 218 20.76 5.15 10.12
N PHE A 219 19.51 4.68 10.00
CA PHE A 219 18.34 5.38 10.52
C PHE A 219 18.35 5.43 12.06
N LYS A 220 18.83 4.35 12.70
CA LYS A 220 19.09 4.31 14.15
C LYS A 220 20.13 5.34 14.57
N ASP A 221 21.23 5.44 13.82
CA ASP A 221 22.28 6.42 14.11
C ASP A 221 21.76 7.86 13.92
N TYR A 222 20.92 8.09 12.90
CA TYR A 222 20.35 9.40 12.62
C TYR A 222 19.36 9.89 13.69
N PHE A 223 18.46 9.03 14.18
CA PHE A 223 17.40 9.42 15.11
C PHE A 223 17.65 9.05 16.58
N GLY A 224 18.74 8.33 16.86
CA GLY A 224 19.09 7.90 18.22
C GLY A 224 17.99 7.04 18.86
N SER A 225 17.62 7.34 20.10
CA SER A 225 16.65 6.53 20.86
C SER A 225 15.24 6.48 20.26
N ASN A 226 14.83 7.48 19.47
CA ASN A 226 13.49 7.57 18.89
C ASN A 226 13.35 6.87 17.52
N TRP A 227 14.42 6.24 17.05
CA TRP A 227 14.49 5.74 15.67
C TRP A 227 13.40 4.74 15.31
N MET A 228 13.02 3.81 16.21
CA MET A 228 12.00 2.79 15.91
C MET A 228 10.61 3.40 15.66
N ALA A 229 10.25 4.45 16.41
CA ALA A 229 8.98 5.13 16.22
C ALA A 229 8.96 5.87 14.87
N LYS A 230 10.06 6.56 14.55
CA LYS A 230 10.26 7.26 13.27
C LYS A 230 10.31 6.28 12.10
N TRP A 231 11.01 5.16 12.24
CA TRP A 231 11.13 4.10 11.23
C TRP A 231 9.77 3.55 10.82
N ARG A 232 8.92 3.18 11.78
CA ARG A 232 7.57 2.66 11.49
C ARG A 232 6.66 3.69 10.80
N ALA A 233 6.83 4.97 11.12
CA ALA A 233 6.07 6.05 10.51
C ALA A 233 6.62 6.48 9.14
N SER A 234 7.88 6.17 8.86
CA SER A 234 8.57 6.56 7.64
C SER A 234 8.12 5.74 6.43
N PRO A 235 7.97 6.38 5.25
CA PRO A 235 7.70 5.67 4.00
C PRO A 235 8.78 4.64 3.67
N VAL A 236 8.36 3.48 3.17
CA VAL A 236 9.25 2.39 2.79
C VAL A 236 9.83 2.66 1.41
N ALA A 237 11.15 2.56 1.25
CA ALA A 237 11.77 2.62 -0.05
C ALA A 237 11.53 1.29 -0.81
N GLN A 238 11.35 1.38 -2.12
CA GLN A 238 10.92 0.26 -2.94
C GLN A 238 11.83 0.11 -4.15
N LYS A 239 11.95 -1.11 -4.66
CA LYS A 239 12.62 -1.41 -5.92
C LYS A 239 11.66 -1.99 -6.93
N VAL A 240 11.90 -1.68 -8.20
CA VAL A 240 11.11 -2.20 -9.32
C VAL A 240 11.68 -3.54 -9.76
N ALA A 241 10.83 -4.57 -9.70
CA ALA A 241 11.19 -5.90 -10.16
C ALA A 241 10.98 -6.05 -11.67
N ARG A 242 11.32 -7.23 -12.22
CA ARG A 242 11.25 -7.50 -13.67
C ARG A 242 9.83 -7.50 -14.24
N ASP A 243 8.82 -7.64 -13.38
CA ASP A 243 7.40 -7.53 -13.73
C ASP A 243 6.92 -6.06 -13.81
N GLY A 244 7.82 -5.10 -13.62
CA GLY A 244 7.52 -3.67 -13.67
C GLY A 244 6.80 -3.13 -12.45
N ARG A 245 6.66 -3.91 -11.37
CA ARG A 245 6.02 -3.49 -10.11
C ARG A 245 7.07 -3.11 -9.06
N ALA A 246 6.72 -2.11 -8.22
CA ALA A 246 7.54 -1.69 -7.09
C ALA A 246 7.21 -2.51 -5.83
N TYR A 247 8.23 -3.02 -5.15
CA TYR A 247 8.10 -3.82 -3.94
C TYR A 247 8.98 -3.27 -2.81
N SER A 248 8.49 -3.34 -1.57
CA SER A 248 9.37 -3.27 -0.40
C SER A 248 10.24 -4.52 -0.32
N VAL A 249 11.33 -4.49 0.47
CA VAL A 249 12.20 -5.66 0.62
C VAL A 249 11.46 -6.91 1.12
N SER A 250 10.52 -6.73 2.06
CA SER A 250 9.71 -7.82 2.63
C SER A 250 8.76 -8.40 1.58
N GLN A 251 8.12 -7.55 0.78
CA GLN A 251 7.25 -8.00 -0.32
C GLN A 251 8.06 -8.68 -1.43
N PHE A 252 9.26 -8.15 -1.72
CA PHE A 252 10.16 -8.70 -2.73
C PHE A 252 10.70 -10.07 -2.32
N HIS A 253 11.11 -10.21 -1.05
CA HIS A 253 11.47 -11.50 -0.45
C HIS A 253 10.33 -12.50 -0.58
N ASP A 254 9.10 -12.05 -0.31
CA ASP A 254 7.93 -12.89 -0.40
C ASP A 254 7.55 -13.30 -1.82
N TYR A 255 7.74 -12.42 -2.79
CA TYR A 255 7.37 -12.67 -4.18
C TYR A 255 8.38 -13.61 -4.86
N PHE A 256 9.67 -13.34 -4.71
CA PHE A 256 10.73 -14.10 -5.38
C PHE A 256 11.19 -15.33 -4.59
N LYS A 257 10.91 -15.40 -3.28
CA LYS A 257 11.30 -16.49 -2.39
C LYS A 257 12.80 -16.80 -2.51
N GLY A 258 13.17 -17.94 -3.10
CA GLY A 258 14.56 -18.33 -3.30
C GLY A 258 15.30 -17.40 -4.27
N GLY A 259 16.52 -16.97 -3.93
CA GLY A 259 17.32 -16.09 -4.78
C GLY A 259 16.87 -14.63 -4.80
N TRP A 260 15.90 -14.25 -3.96
CA TRP A 260 15.37 -12.89 -3.87
C TRP A 260 16.46 -11.82 -3.73
N LEU A 261 17.52 -12.08 -2.96
CA LEU A 261 18.58 -11.11 -2.70
C LEU A 261 19.37 -10.76 -3.97
N SER A 262 19.62 -11.75 -4.84
CA SER A 262 20.26 -11.52 -6.15
C SER A 262 19.39 -10.62 -7.01
N TYR A 263 18.11 -10.94 -7.12
CA TYR A 263 17.14 -10.14 -7.88
C TYR A 263 16.95 -8.74 -7.28
N TRP A 264 17.01 -8.60 -5.96
CA TRP A 264 16.94 -7.31 -5.26
C TRP A 264 18.14 -6.43 -5.58
N HIS A 265 19.35 -7.00 -5.65
CA HIS A 265 20.56 -6.24 -6.02
C HIS A 265 20.55 -5.81 -7.49
N GLU A 266 19.99 -6.62 -8.39
CA GLU A 266 19.80 -6.27 -9.80
C GLU A 266 18.68 -5.25 -10.01
N ALA A 267 17.68 -5.22 -9.13
CA ALA A 267 16.53 -4.34 -9.23
C ALA A 267 16.92 -2.86 -9.03
N ARG A 268 16.22 -1.99 -9.78
CA ARG A 268 16.39 -0.54 -9.71
C ARG A 268 15.52 0.06 -8.62
N TRP A 269 16.00 1.14 -8.00
CA TRP A 269 15.17 1.92 -7.08
C TRP A 269 13.96 2.51 -7.81
N ALA A 270 12.80 2.42 -7.17
CA ALA A 270 11.58 3.04 -7.66
C ALA A 270 11.59 4.53 -7.31
N THR A 271 11.47 5.40 -8.31
CA THR A 271 11.17 6.81 -8.13
C THR A 271 9.72 6.94 -7.71
N GLN A 272 9.47 6.83 -6.41
CA GLN A 272 8.12 6.90 -5.85
C GLN A 272 7.52 8.28 -6.10
N ARG A 273 6.24 8.29 -6.50
CA ARG A 273 5.47 9.49 -6.80
C ARG A 273 4.15 9.50 -6.05
N ARG A 274 3.66 10.70 -5.71
CA ARG A 274 2.36 10.90 -5.05
C ARG A 274 1.57 12.01 -5.72
N ILE A 275 0.25 11.84 -5.71
CA ILE A 275 -0.68 12.89 -6.09
C ILE A 275 -0.94 13.78 -4.88
N ALA A 276 -0.54 15.04 -4.95
CA ALA A 276 -0.76 16.02 -3.90
C ALA A 276 -2.20 16.57 -3.90
N GLU A 277 -2.55 17.33 -2.85
CA GLU A 277 -3.88 17.95 -2.69
C GLU A 277 -4.20 18.99 -3.77
N ASP A 278 -3.18 19.54 -4.44
CA ASP A 278 -3.31 20.45 -5.59
C ASP A 278 -3.51 19.71 -6.92
N GLY A 279 -3.55 18.38 -6.90
CA GLY A 279 -3.71 17.52 -8.07
C GLY A 279 -2.42 17.28 -8.87
N ARG A 280 -1.28 17.84 -8.45
CA ARG A 280 0.00 17.61 -9.11
C ARG A 280 0.68 16.34 -8.62
N ILE A 281 1.50 15.76 -9.49
CA ILE A 281 2.30 14.58 -9.18
C ILE A 281 3.69 15.06 -8.77
N TYR A 282 4.19 14.52 -7.67
CA TYR A 282 5.49 14.88 -7.11
C TYR A 282 6.29 13.61 -6.84
N THR A 283 7.57 13.61 -7.19
CA THR A 283 8.55 12.65 -6.66
C THR A 283 8.81 12.93 -5.19
N MET A 284 9.40 11.97 -4.47
CA MET A 284 9.77 12.16 -3.05
C MET A 284 10.56 13.45 -2.80
N ALA A 285 11.59 13.72 -3.61
CA ALA A 285 12.44 14.90 -3.44
C ALA A 285 11.66 16.21 -3.64
N GLU A 286 10.81 16.27 -4.66
CA GLU A 286 9.96 17.44 -4.91
C GLU A 286 8.89 17.61 -3.83
N TYR A 287 8.31 16.50 -3.35
CA TYR A 287 7.29 16.49 -2.29
C TYR A 287 7.86 17.02 -0.97
N VAL A 288 9.08 16.60 -0.61
CA VAL A 288 9.82 17.09 0.57
C VAL A 288 10.09 18.59 0.42
N SER A 289 10.58 19.01 -0.75
CA SER A 289 10.86 20.42 -1.03
C SER A 289 9.60 21.29 -0.96
N TYR A 290 8.46 20.78 -1.44
CA TYR A 290 7.22 21.55 -1.53
C TYR A 290 6.50 21.65 -0.17
N PHE A 291 6.39 20.54 0.57
CA PHE A 291 5.62 20.50 1.82
C PHE A 291 6.46 20.70 3.09
N GLY A 292 7.79 20.75 2.99
CA GLY A 292 8.68 20.96 4.13
C GLY A 292 8.40 19.96 5.27
N SER A 293 8.38 20.43 6.52
CA SER A 293 8.22 19.56 7.70
C SER A 293 6.93 18.73 7.75
N GLN A 294 5.91 19.04 6.94
CA GLN A 294 4.64 18.31 6.89
C GLN A 294 4.63 17.17 5.87
N TRP A 295 5.70 17.02 5.09
CA TRP A 295 5.72 16.15 3.92
C TRP A 295 5.37 14.69 4.27
N GLN A 296 5.89 14.14 5.38
CA GLN A 296 5.63 12.73 5.76
C GLN A 296 4.15 12.45 6.04
N GLN A 297 3.48 13.37 6.75
CA GLN A 297 2.07 13.22 7.08
C GLN A 297 1.19 13.29 5.83
N LYS A 298 1.52 14.22 4.91
CA LYS A 298 0.79 14.37 3.64
C LYS A 298 1.09 13.22 2.68
N TRP A 299 2.33 12.77 2.60
CA TRP A 299 2.75 11.62 1.79
C TRP A 299 2.01 10.34 2.14
N ALA A 300 1.88 10.03 3.45
CA ALA A 300 1.16 8.85 3.91
C ALA A 300 -0.32 8.83 3.46
N LYS A 301 -0.95 10.02 3.39
CA LYS A 301 -2.36 10.17 2.98
C LYS A 301 -2.53 10.25 1.46
N ALA A 302 -1.54 10.74 0.74
CA ALA A 302 -1.60 10.94 -0.69
C ALA A 302 -1.78 9.63 -1.49
N PRO A 303 -2.55 9.65 -2.59
CA PRO A 303 -2.57 8.58 -3.59
C PRO A 303 -1.18 8.26 -4.15
N VAL A 304 -0.89 6.98 -4.38
CA VAL A 304 0.33 6.47 -5.03
C VAL A 304 0.20 6.66 -6.54
N ALA A 305 0.98 7.56 -7.12
CA ALA A 305 1.13 7.58 -8.57
C ALA A 305 2.09 6.46 -9.00
N LEU A 306 1.91 5.92 -10.20
CA LEU A 306 2.81 4.93 -10.77
C LEU A 306 4.26 5.44 -10.68
N CYS A 307 5.24 4.62 -10.28
CA CYS A 307 6.63 5.08 -10.23
C CYS A 307 7.18 5.33 -11.65
N LYS A 308 8.28 6.09 -11.81
CA LYS A 308 8.82 6.40 -13.16
C LYS A 308 9.28 5.15 -13.91
N GLU A 309 9.79 4.18 -13.18
CA GLU A 309 10.33 2.93 -13.71
C GLU A 309 9.27 1.81 -13.76
N CYS A 310 8.08 2.07 -13.23
CA CYS A 310 7.01 1.09 -13.15
C CYS A 310 6.22 1.06 -14.46
N THR A 311 5.74 -0.11 -14.84
CA THR A 311 4.74 -0.26 -15.91
C THR A 311 3.35 -0.36 -15.29
N ALA A 312 2.33 0.10 -16.01
CA ALA A 312 0.94 -0.11 -15.59
C ALA A 312 0.70 -1.61 -15.34
N ALA A 313 -0.17 -1.94 -14.40
CA ALA A 313 -0.46 -3.33 -14.05
C ALA A 313 -1.24 -4.00 -15.20
N SER A 314 -0.52 -4.48 -16.22
CA SER A 314 -1.01 -5.43 -17.21
C SER A 314 -0.72 -6.83 -16.70
N HIS A 315 -1.66 -7.38 -15.93
CA HIS A 315 -1.61 -8.82 -15.66
C HIS A 315 -2.20 -9.57 -16.87
N PRO A 316 -1.53 -10.61 -17.39
CA PRO A 316 -2.09 -11.52 -18.39
C PRO A 316 -3.30 -12.29 -17.88
#